data_AF-A0A4S8LW04-F1
#
_entry.id   AF-A0A4S8LW04-F1
#
_cell.length_a   1.000
_cell.length_b   1.000
_cell.length_c   1.000
_cell.angle_alpha   90.00
_cell.angle_beta   90.00
_cell.angle_gamma   90.00
#
_symmetry.space_group_name_H-M   'P 1'
#
loop_
_entity.id
_entity.type
_entity.pdbx_description
1 polymer ?
#
loop_
_entity_poly.entity_id
_entity_poly.type
_entity_poly.pdbx_seq_one_letter_code
_entity_poly.pdbx_strand_id
1 'polypeptide(L)'
;MDFSLDHRDPLKSTYTSTNDNVPLYKVNKHSGDIEVHKLVNGQHVLMAKIEQHIVHSDKVLLWGKEIGPINTSGWTGSIQFPGSDGSPYKWKKDGSDFKLHDKSKQEVATFDHGHKAIFHSSHNRLPVLHIHSDGVQILDETIAMFMYMVKKTQDDDRRKKQSTITNAASASATTNTAVTSTSATTSCAPAASGPSC
;
A
#
# COMPACT_ATOMS: atom_id res chain seq x y z
N MET A 1 16.63 2.61 16.87
CA MET A 1 15.61 3.52 17.43
C MET A 1 14.28 2.94 17.03
N ASP A 2 13.44 2.67 18.01
CA ASP A 2 12.28 1.83 17.80
C ASP A 2 11.04 2.62 18.19
N PHE A 3 10.00 2.46 17.38
CA PHE A 3 8.71 3.09 17.58
C PHE A 3 7.65 2.02 17.78
N SER A 4 6.99 2.09 18.93
CA SER A 4 5.75 1.35 19.16
C SER A 4 4.58 2.14 18.60
N LEU A 5 3.65 1.42 17.96
CA LEU A 5 2.41 2.00 17.44
C LEU A 5 1.25 1.64 18.38
N ASP A 6 0.49 2.65 18.81
CA ASP A 6 -0.69 2.49 19.67
C ASP A 6 -1.87 1.80 18.96
N HIS A 7 -1.91 1.83 17.62
CA HIS A 7 -2.90 1.15 16.79
C HIS A 7 -2.25 0.19 15.79
N ARG A 8 -2.99 -0.86 15.41
CA ARG A 8 -2.60 -1.82 14.35
C ARG A 8 -2.64 -1.23 12.94
N ASP A 9 -3.30 -0.08 12.75
CA ASP A 9 -3.38 0.59 11.45
C ASP A 9 -2.40 1.76 11.53
N PRO A 10 -1.21 1.67 10.90
CA PRO A 10 -0.17 2.68 11.04
C PRO A 10 -0.65 4.09 10.68
N LEU A 11 -1.67 4.19 9.83
CA LEU A 11 -2.22 5.47 9.38
C LEU A 11 -3.15 6.15 10.41
N LYS A 12 -3.38 5.52 11.56
CA LYS A 12 -4.18 6.06 12.67
C LYS A 12 -3.40 6.05 13.98
N SER A 13 -2.10 5.81 13.90
CA SER A 13 -1.27 5.56 15.08
C SER A 13 -0.49 6.79 15.52
N THR A 14 -0.22 6.82 16.83
CA THR A 14 0.84 7.59 17.45
C THR A 14 2.10 6.72 17.55
N TYR A 15 3.24 7.28 17.16
CA TYR A 15 4.55 6.62 17.17
C TYR A 15 5.28 7.05 18.42
N THR A 16 5.35 6.13 19.37
CA THR A 16 6.00 6.37 20.66
C THR A 16 7.36 5.71 20.66
N SER A 17 8.42 6.47 20.88
CA SER A 17 9.75 5.88 20.97
C SER A 17 9.82 4.97 22.19
N THR A 18 10.32 3.75 22.00
CA THR A 18 10.36 2.74 23.06
C THR A 18 11.42 3.03 24.12
N ASN A 19 12.40 3.89 23.81
CA ASN A 19 13.51 4.19 24.71
C ASN A 19 13.09 5.17 25.82
N ASP A 20 12.27 6.15 25.50
CA ASP A 20 11.88 7.26 26.38
C ASP A 20 10.36 7.37 26.60
N ASN A 21 9.57 6.53 25.92
CA ASN A 21 8.10 6.57 25.91
C ASN A 21 7.53 7.93 25.45
N VAL A 22 8.24 8.65 24.59
CA VAL A 22 7.78 9.94 24.05
C VAL A 22 7.01 9.74 22.74
N PRO A 23 5.79 10.26 22.60
CA PRO A 23 5.02 10.21 21.36
C PRO A 23 5.57 11.23 20.36
N LEU A 24 6.58 10.83 19.59
CA LEU A 24 7.32 11.72 18.69
C LEU A 24 6.55 12.05 17.42
N TYR A 25 5.71 11.14 16.93
CA TYR A 25 4.92 11.39 15.72
C TYR A 25 3.46 11.02 15.92
N LYS A 26 2.57 11.79 15.29
CA LYS A 26 1.13 11.54 15.24
C LYS A 26 0.65 11.55 13.80
N VAL A 27 -0.08 10.51 13.41
CA VAL A 27 -0.62 10.39 12.06
C VAL A 27 -2.12 10.70 12.06
N ASN A 28 -2.52 11.65 11.23
CA ASN A 28 -3.92 11.98 10.97
C ASN A 28 -4.26 11.59 9.54
N LYS A 29 -5.18 10.65 9.37
CA LYS A 29 -5.68 10.23 8.07
C LYS A 29 -7.00 10.94 7.75
N HIS A 30 -7.02 11.65 6.64
CA HIS A 30 -8.22 12.24 6.05
C HIS A 30 -8.66 11.43 4.83
N SER A 31 -9.76 11.84 4.18
CA SER A 31 -10.34 11.07 3.06
C SER A 31 -9.44 11.05 1.81
N GLY A 32 -8.59 12.06 1.61
CA GLY A 32 -7.73 12.19 0.42
C GLY A 32 -6.23 12.23 0.73
N ASP A 33 -5.86 12.59 1.95
CA ASP A 33 -4.49 12.84 2.36
C ASP A 33 -4.18 12.30 3.76
N ILE A 34 -2.89 12.16 4.03
CA ILE A 34 -2.35 11.77 5.33
C ILE A 34 -1.42 12.88 5.78
N GLU A 35 -1.64 13.35 7.00
CA GLU A 35 -0.76 14.29 7.67
C GLU A 35 0.01 13.57 8.77
N VAL A 36 1.33 13.80 8.81
CA VAL A 36 2.19 13.33 9.89
C VAL A 36 2.71 14.55 10.63
N HIS A 37 2.43 14.61 11.92
CA HIS A 37 2.85 15.68 12.79
C HIS A 37 3.99 15.19 13.69
N LYS A 38 5.06 15.97 13.83
CA LYS A 38 6.20 15.69 14.70
C LYS A 38 6.14 16.54 15.96
N LEU A 39 6.45 15.96 17.12
CA LEU A 39 6.60 16.69 18.36
C LEU A 39 7.89 17.53 18.34
N VAL A 40 7.73 18.85 18.37
CA VAL A 40 8.81 19.85 18.41
C VAL A 40 8.48 20.84 19.50
N ASN A 41 9.38 21.01 20.49
CA ASN A 41 9.20 21.93 21.61
C ASN A 41 7.84 21.78 22.35
N GLY A 42 7.37 20.53 22.51
CA GLY A 42 6.10 20.22 23.17
C GLY A 42 4.85 20.42 22.31
N GLN A 43 5.00 20.79 21.04
CA GLN A 43 3.88 20.97 20.11
C GLN A 43 4.01 20.05 18.90
N HIS A 44 2.89 19.53 18.42
CA HIS A 44 2.85 18.74 17.19
C HIS A 44 2.79 19.69 15.99
N VAL A 45 3.82 19.65 15.14
CA VAL A 45 3.95 20.47 13.94
C VAL A 45 3.84 19.57 12.70
N LEU A 46 3.12 20.02 11.67
CA LEU A 46 3.01 19.30 10.41
C LEU A 46 4.40 19.09 9.80
N MET A 47 4.82 17.83 9.73
CA MET A 47 6.13 17.42 9.23
C MET A 47 6.02 16.78 7.86
N ALA A 48 5.02 15.93 7.61
CA ALA A 48 4.79 15.37 6.29
C ALA A 48 3.33 15.43 5.85
N LYS A 49 3.10 15.58 4.55
CA LYS A 49 1.79 15.47 3.91
C LYS A 49 1.89 14.53 2.71
N ILE A 50 1.05 13.51 2.69
CA ILE A 50 0.99 12.52 1.61
C ILE A 50 -0.35 12.69 0.92
N GLU A 51 -0.30 13.11 -0.35
CA GLU A 51 -1.47 13.28 -1.19
C GLU A 51 -1.46 12.17 -2.24
N GLN A 52 -2.51 11.37 -2.26
CA GLN A 52 -2.67 10.34 -3.27
C GLN A 52 -3.70 10.75 -4.29
N HIS A 53 -3.39 10.44 -5.54
CA HIS A 53 -4.20 10.89 -6.64
C HIS A 53 -4.51 9.72 -7.56
N ILE A 54 -5.77 9.67 -8.00
CA ILE A 54 -6.25 8.58 -8.86
C ILE A 54 -5.75 8.79 -10.29
N VAL A 55 -5.67 10.05 -10.72
CA VAL A 55 -5.45 10.44 -12.12
C VAL A 55 -4.05 11.02 -12.35
N HIS A 56 -3.38 11.48 -11.31
CA HIS A 56 -2.05 12.10 -11.40
C HIS A 56 -1.08 11.51 -10.39
N SER A 57 0.17 11.93 -10.47
CA SER A 57 1.23 11.43 -9.60
C SER A 57 0.94 11.72 -8.14
N ASP A 58 1.14 10.72 -7.29
CA ASP A 58 1.11 10.84 -5.83
C ASP A 58 2.21 11.81 -5.38
N LYS A 59 1.94 12.60 -4.34
CA LYS A 59 2.88 13.57 -3.76
C LYS A 59 3.20 13.22 -2.32
N VAL A 60 4.47 13.36 -1.96
CA VAL A 60 4.93 13.26 -0.58
C VAL A 60 5.71 14.53 -0.28
N LEU A 61 5.17 15.36 0.60
CA LEU A 61 5.80 16.58 1.08
C LEU A 61 6.40 16.31 2.46
N LEU A 62 7.67 16.65 2.65
CA LEU A 62 8.39 16.59 3.92
C LEU A 62 8.92 18.00 4.23
N TRP A 63 8.48 18.58 5.34
CA TRP A 63 8.81 19.95 5.74
C TRP A 63 8.56 20.97 4.61
N GLY A 64 7.49 20.76 3.83
CA GLY A 64 7.14 21.57 2.67
C GLY A 64 7.91 21.26 1.38
N LYS A 65 8.91 20.38 1.41
CA LYS A 65 9.68 19.93 0.23
C LYS A 65 9.12 18.63 -0.33
N GLU A 66 8.94 18.55 -1.64
CA GLU A 66 8.51 17.31 -2.29
C GLU A 66 9.66 16.27 -2.31
N ILE A 67 9.40 15.08 -1.77
CA ILE A 67 10.29 13.91 -1.72
C ILE A 67 9.64 12.69 -2.38
N GLY A 68 8.87 12.94 -3.45
CA GLY A 68 8.09 11.92 -4.15
C GLY A 68 8.90 10.70 -4.63
N PRO A 69 8.21 9.59 -4.91
CA PRO A 69 8.86 8.36 -5.36
C PRO A 69 9.59 8.54 -6.70
N ILE A 70 10.81 8.02 -6.81
CA ILE A 70 11.68 8.15 -8.00
C ILE A 70 11.13 7.32 -9.17
N ASN A 71 10.63 6.11 -8.89
CA ASN A 71 10.07 5.20 -9.88
C ASN A 71 8.83 4.51 -9.32
N THR A 72 7.68 4.71 -9.98
CA THR A 72 6.39 4.12 -9.61
C THR A 72 5.82 3.19 -10.68
N SER A 73 6.45 3.08 -11.85
CA SER A 73 5.96 2.22 -12.94
C SER A 73 6.06 0.75 -12.54
N GLY A 74 4.94 0.03 -12.60
CA GLY A 74 4.89 -1.43 -12.38
C GLY A 74 5.19 -1.86 -10.94
N TRP A 75 4.63 -1.17 -9.94
CA TRP A 75 4.77 -1.52 -8.52
C TRP A 75 4.62 -3.03 -8.25
N THR A 76 5.73 -3.65 -7.85
CA THR A 76 5.84 -5.05 -7.42
C THR A 76 6.05 -5.16 -5.91
N GLY A 77 5.55 -4.17 -5.14
CA GLY A 77 5.79 -4.09 -3.71
C GLY A 77 7.13 -3.45 -3.33
N SER A 78 7.78 -2.68 -4.23
CA SER A 78 8.95 -1.90 -3.87
C SER A 78 8.97 -0.53 -4.54
N ILE A 79 9.35 0.51 -3.79
CA ILE A 79 9.50 1.89 -4.27
C ILE A 79 10.79 2.46 -3.74
N GLN A 80 11.40 3.27 -4.59
CA GLN A 80 12.61 4.02 -4.28
C GLN A 80 12.27 5.50 -4.10
N PHE A 81 12.90 6.11 -3.11
CA PHE A 81 12.75 7.52 -2.74
C PHE A 81 14.13 8.18 -2.65
N PRO A 82 14.20 9.51 -2.86
CA PRO A 82 15.41 10.25 -2.60
C PRO A 82 15.56 10.53 -1.10
N GLY A 83 16.74 10.29 -0.53
CA GLY A 83 17.12 10.79 0.78
C GLY A 83 17.60 12.25 0.73
N SER A 84 17.57 12.93 1.87
CA SER A 84 18.15 14.27 2.01
C SER A 84 19.68 14.29 1.86
N ASP A 85 20.33 13.15 2.09
CA ASP A 85 21.76 12.91 1.87
C ASP A 85 22.12 12.69 0.38
N GLY A 86 21.13 12.71 -0.52
CA GLY A 86 21.29 12.43 -1.94
C GLY A 86 21.40 10.94 -2.27
N SER A 87 21.36 10.04 -1.29
CA SER A 87 21.34 8.60 -1.53
C SER A 87 19.90 8.14 -1.80
N PRO A 88 19.70 7.17 -2.71
CA PRO A 88 18.39 6.58 -2.90
C PRO A 88 18.11 5.50 -1.86
N TYR A 89 16.89 5.50 -1.32
CA TYR A 89 16.41 4.53 -0.35
C TYR A 89 15.26 3.72 -0.93
N LYS A 90 15.31 2.39 -0.77
CA LYS A 90 14.33 1.47 -1.33
C LYS A 90 13.54 0.77 -0.24
N TRP A 91 12.26 1.08 -0.16
CA TRP A 91 11.31 0.30 0.61
C TRP A 91 10.86 -0.92 -0.19
N LYS A 92 10.78 -2.07 0.49
CA LYS A 92 10.27 -3.34 -0.04
C LYS A 92 9.22 -3.90 0.92
N LYS A 93 8.11 -4.37 0.37
CA LYS A 93 7.10 -5.15 1.07
C LYS A 93 7.56 -6.61 1.11
N ASP A 94 7.52 -7.21 2.30
CA ASP A 94 7.87 -8.60 2.56
C ASP A 94 6.71 -9.24 3.34
N GLY A 95 5.76 -9.85 2.64
CA GLY A 95 4.50 -10.28 3.25
C GLY A 95 3.67 -9.09 3.77
N SER A 96 3.42 -9.05 5.08
CA SER A 96 2.81 -7.90 5.76
C SER A 96 3.81 -6.81 6.14
N ASP A 97 5.10 -7.14 6.15
CA ASP A 97 6.13 -6.32 6.74
C ASP A 97 6.77 -5.41 5.68
N PHE A 98 7.53 -4.42 6.12
CA PHE A 98 8.27 -3.53 5.23
C PHE A 98 9.72 -3.42 5.64
N LYS A 99 10.63 -3.36 4.67
CA LYS A 99 12.06 -3.21 4.88
C LYS A 99 12.60 -2.08 4.01
N LEU A 100 13.32 -1.15 4.62
CA LEU A 100 14.02 -0.05 3.97
C LEU A 100 15.48 -0.42 3.79
N HIS A 101 15.97 -0.27 2.56
CA HIS A 101 17.37 -0.50 2.23
C HIS A 101 18.00 0.77 1.68
N ASP A 102 19.27 1.00 1.98
CA ASP A 102 20.08 2.04 1.37
C ASP A 102 20.54 1.64 -0.05
N LYS A 103 21.39 2.49 -0.67
CA LYS A 103 22.02 2.22 -1.97
C LYS A 103 22.91 0.97 -1.98
N SER A 104 23.50 0.63 -0.84
CA SER A 104 24.38 -0.52 -0.63
C SER A 104 23.60 -1.82 -0.38
N LYS A 105 22.26 -1.74 -0.33
CA LYS A 105 21.34 -2.81 0.05
C LYS A 105 21.45 -3.22 1.52
N GLN A 106 22.04 -2.39 2.36
CA GLN A 106 22.00 -2.55 3.81
C GLN A 106 20.62 -2.14 4.32
N GLU A 107 20.08 -2.92 5.25
CA GLU A 107 18.81 -2.62 5.90
C GLU A 107 19.00 -1.45 6.87
N VAL A 108 18.17 -0.41 6.73
CA VAL A 108 18.22 0.79 7.58
C VAL A 108 16.95 0.97 8.42
N ALA A 109 15.85 0.33 8.03
CA ALA A 109 14.64 0.26 8.85
C ALA A 109 13.79 -0.96 8.51
N THR A 110 13.05 -1.47 9.49
CA THR A 110 12.13 -2.59 9.34
C THR A 110 10.86 -2.33 10.12
N PHE A 111 9.72 -2.56 9.47
CA PHE A 111 8.41 -2.54 10.09
C PHE A 111 7.89 -3.97 10.25
N ASP A 112 7.66 -4.35 11.51
CA ASP A 112 7.02 -5.59 11.89
C ASP A 112 5.54 -5.30 12.17
N HIS A 113 4.64 -5.88 11.36
CA HIS A 113 3.19 -5.65 11.51
C HIS A 113 2.62 -6.27 12.79
N GLY A 114 3.42 -7.03 13.53
CA GLY A 114 3.03 -7.83 14.67
C GLY A 114 2.16 -9.03 14.27
N HIS A 115 1.84 -9.87 15.25
CA HIS A 115 1.01 -11.05 15.04
C HIS A 115 -0.33 -10.96 15.77
N LYS A 116 -1.36 -11.61 15.23
CA LYS A 116 -2.55 -12.01 15.98
C LYS A 116 -2.36 -13.48 16.34
N ALA A 117 -2.24 -13.79 17.63
CA ALA A 117 -2.32 -15.18 18.05
C ALA A 117 -3.76 -15.67 17.80
N ILE A 118 -3.91 -16.68 16.94
CA ILE A 118 -5.21 -17.30 16.61
C ILE A 118 -5.67 -18.22 17.76
N PHE A 119 -4.76 -18.58 18.68
CA PHE A 119 -5.05 -19.37 19.87
C PHE A 119 -4.58 -18.63 21.13
N HIS A 120 -5.30 -18.83 22.24
CA HIS A 120 -5.34 -18.03 23.49
C HIS A 120 -4.04 -17.94 24.31
N SER A 121 -2.86 -18.10 23.71
CA SER A 121 -1.58 -18.15 24.41
C SER A 121 -0.71 -16.96 24.02
N SER A 122 -0.76 -15.95 24.89
CA SER A 122 0.29 -14.96 25.19
C SER A 122 0.85 -14.08 24.06
N HIS A 123 0.39 -12.82 24.12
CA HIS A 123 0.95 -11.59 23.56
C HIS A 123 0.51 -11.20 22.14
N ASN A 124 -0.58 -10.42 22.08
CA ASN A 124 -0.83 -9.52 20.95
C ASN A 124 0.34 -8.54 20.86
N ARG A 125 1.32 -8.83 20.00
CA ARG A 125 2.43 -7.91 19.74
C ARG A 125 1.90 -6.75 18.92
N LEU A 126 2.03 -5.53 19.45
CA LEU A 126 1.76 -4.31 18.71
C LEU A 126 2.77 -4.15 17.57
N PRO A 127 2.40 -3.51 16.46
CA PRO A 127 3.36 -3.25 15.40
C PRO A 127 4.51 -2.38 15.89
N VAL A 128 5.71 -2.64 15.37
CA VAL A 128 6.92 -1.91 15.73
C VAL A 128 7.65 -1.49 14.46
N LEU A 129 8.05 -0.22 14.40
CA LEU A 129 8.98 0.27 13.41
C LEU A 129 10.37 0.38 14.04
N HIS A 130 11.29 -0.45 13.59
CA HIS A 130 12.69 -0.44 13.98
C HIS A 130 13.50 0.36 12.96
N ILE A 131 14.29 1.33 13.41
CA ILE A 131 15.18 2.15 12.57
C ILE A 131 16.61 1.97 13.08
N HIS A 132 17.49 1.40 12.25
CA HIS A 132 18.89 1.18 12.58
C HIS A 132 19.62 2.52 12.78
N SER A 133 20.79 2.52 13.43
CA SER A 133 21.60 3.73 13.64
C SER A 133 21.81 4.53 12.36
N ASP A 134 22.05 3.83 11.26
CA ASP A 134 22.35 4.39 9.95
C ASP A 134 21.10 5.04 9.29
N GLY A 135 19.91 4.66 9.74
CA GLY A 135 18.63 5.25 9.32
C GLY A 135 18.19 6.45 10.17
N VAL A 136 18.83 6.70 11.32
CA VAL A 136 18.42 7.81 12.21
C VAL A 136 18.65 9.18 11.58
N GLN A 137 19.67 9.32 10.72
CA GLN A 137 19.96 10.57 10.00
C GLN A 137 18.84 10.97 9.01
N ILE A 138 18.06 10.01 8.55
CA ILE A 138 16.92 10.21 7.65
C ILE A 138 15.61 9.79 8.33
N LEU A 139 15.50 10.01 9.64
CA LEU A 139 14.38 9.53 10.44
C LEU A 139 13.03 10.08 9.96
N ASP A 140 12.95 11.40 9.73
CA ASP A 140 11.69 12.04 9.30
C ASP A 140 11.28 11.57 7.90
N GLU A 141 12.25 11.45 6.98
CA GLU A 141 12.06 10.84 5.67
C GLU A 141 11.56 9.41 5.82
N THR A 142 12.17 8.61 6.71
CA THR A 142 11.82 7.20 6.94
C THR A 142 10.36 7.07 7.37
N ILE A 143 9.89 7.92 8.30
CA ILE A 143 8.50 7.95 8.73
C ILE A 143 7.57 8.35 7.57
N ALA A 144 7.89 9.42 6.83
CA ALA A 144 7.06 9.89 5.71
C ALA A 144 6.95 8.84 4.59
N MET A 145 8.09 8.27 4.17
CA MET A 145 8.15 7.21 3.17
C MET A 145 7.41 5.95 3.63
N PHE A 146 7.55 5.58 4.90
CA PHE A 146 6.83 4.43 5.47
C PHE A 146 5.31 4.65 5.41
N MET A 147 4.82 5.84 5.76
CA MET A 147 3.38 6.16 5.67
C MET A 147 2.85 6.06 4.25
N TYR A 148 3.64 6.52 3.27
CA TYR A 148 3.31 6.33 1.87
C TYR A 148 3.22 4.84 1.52
N MET A 149 4.18 4.02 1.94
CA MET A 149 4.22 2.57 1.67
C MET A 149 3.00 1.84 2.24
N VAL A 150 2.62 2.14 3.49
CA VAL A 150 1.43 1.57 4.14
C VAL A 150 0.17 1.91 3.35
N LYS A 151 -0.01 3.19 3.01
CA LYS A 151 -1.20 3.64 2.28
C LYS A 151 -1.26 3.04 0.87
N LYS A 152 -0.16 3.05 0.13
CA LYS A 152 -0.08 2.46 -1.22
C LYS A 152 -0.48 0.99 -1.20
N THR A 153 -0.01 0.27 -0.20
CA THR A 153 -0.34 -1.15 0.00
C THR A 153 -1.82 -1.36 0.30
N GLN A 154 -2.42 -0.57 1.20
CA GLN A 154 -3.86 -0.66 1.50
C GLN A 154 -4.72 -0.42 0.26
N ASP A 155 -4.34 0.52 -0.59
CA ASP A 155 -5.09 0.85 -1.81
C ASP A 155 -4.97 -0.26 -2.87
N ASP A 156 -3.79 -0.83 -3.06
CA ASP A 156 -3.60 -1.94 -3.98
C ASP A 156 -4.38 -3.19 -3.54
N ASP A 157 -4.38 -3.48 -2.24
CA ASP A 157 -5.14 -4.60 -1.68
C ASP A 157 -6.66 -4.37 -1.85
N ARG A 158 -7.13 -3.11 -1.73
CA ARG A 158 -8.52 -2.74 -2.00
C ARG A 158 -8.89 -2.92 -3.48
N ARG A 159 -8.03 -2.46 -4.39
CA ARG A 159 -8.24 -2.58 -5.84
C ARG A 159 -8.30 -4.06 -6.28
N LYS A 160 -7.40 -4.89 -5.75
CA LYS A 160 -7.39 -6.34 -6.00
C LYS A 160 -8.70 -6.99 -5.55
N LYS A 161 -9.14 -6.72 -4.31
CA LYS A 161 -10.42 -7.25 -3.80
C LYS A 161 -11.62 -6.82 -4.66
N GLN A 162 -11.65 -5.57 -5.10
CA GLN A 162 -12.72 -5.07 -5.96
C GLN A 162 -12.73 -5.76 -7.33
N SER A 163 -11.56 -5.99 -7.93
CA SER A 163 -11.46 -6.72 -9.21
C SER A 163 -11.94 -8.18 -9.13
N THR A 164 -11.69 -8.85 -8.00
CA THR A 164 -12.17 -10.22 -7.78
C THR A 164 -13.69 -10.29 -7.64
N ILE A 165 -14.30 -9.31 -6.98
CA ILE A 165 -15.76 -9.23 -6.81
C ILE A 165 -16.46 -8.94 -8.15
N THR A 166 -15.94 -8.03 -8.96
CA THR A 166 -16.51 -7.73 -10.28
C THR A 166 -16.41 -8.95 -11.22
N ASN A 167 -15.29 -9.68 -11.19
CA ASN A 167 -15.15 -10.89 -12.01
C ASN A 167 -16.05 -12.04 -11.51
N ALA A 168 -16.28 -12.17 -10.21
CA ALA A 168 -17.23 -13.15 -9.66
C ALA A 168 -18.70 -12.80 -9.99
N ALA A 169 -19.05 -11.50 -9.99
CA ALA A 169 -20.37 -11.03 -10.40
C ALA A 169 -20.62 -11.25 -11.91
N SER A 170 -19.61 -11.00 -12.74
CA SER A 170 -19.66 -11.27 -14.19
C SER A 170 -19.72 -12.78 -14.51
N ALA A 171 -19.09 -13.62 -13.70
CA ALA A 171 -19.18 -15.08 -13.85
C ALA A 171 -20.55 -15.64 -13.42
N SER A 172 -21.22 -14.96 -12.47
CA SER A 172 -22.55 -15.34 -12.00
C SER A 172 -23.69 -14.85 -12.91
N ALA A 173 -23.40 -13.89 -13.81
CA ALA A 173 -24.37 -13.39 -14.79
C ALA A 173 -24.46 -14.24 -16.07
N THR A 174 -23.52 -15.18 -16.30
CA THR A 174 -23.44 -15.98 -17.53
C THR A 174 -24.21 -17.31 -17.46
N THR A 175 -24.85 -17.66 -16.33
CA THR A 175 -25.54 -18.95 -16.15
C THR A 175 -27.04 -18.96 -16.48
N ASN A 176 -27.64 -17.84 -16.90
CA ASN A 176 -29.08 -17.77 -17.23
C ASN A 176 -29.35 -17.35 -18.69
N THR A 177 -28.77 -18.02 -19.68
CA THR A 177 -29.27 -18.00 -21.06
C THR A 177 -28.94 -19.31 -21.78
N ALA A 178 -29.55 -20.42 -21.35
CA ALA A 178 -29.51 -21.67 -22.11
C ALA A 178 -30.64 -22.64 -21.71
N VAL A 179 -31.91 -22.25 -21.89
CA VAL A 179 -33.02 -23.22 -21.95
C VAL A 179 -34.08 -22.73 -22.94
N THR A 180 -33.95 -23.06 -24.22
CA THR A 180 -35.07 -23.60 -25.01
C THR A 180 -34.50 -24.40 -26.20
N SER A 181 -34.53 -25.72 -26.05
CA SER A 181 -34.49 -26.77 -27.07
C SER A 181 -35.76 -26.67 -27.97
N THR A 182 -35.96 -27.27 -29.15
CA THR A 182 -35.47 -28.55 -29.70
C THR A 182 -35.83 -28.61 -31.21
N SER A 183 -34.88 -29.09 -32.00
CA SER A 183 -34.94 -29.90 -33.26
C SER A 183 -36.24 -30.12 -34.07
N ALA A 184 -36.10 -30.04 -35.41
CA ALA A 184 -36.57 -31.10 -36.31
C ALA A 184 -35.68 -31.19 -37.56
N THR A 185 -34.98 -32.33 -37.70
CA THR A 185 -34.25 -32.78 -38.88
C THR A 185 -35.19 -33.66 -39.71
N THR A 186 -35.19 -33.57 -41.05
CA THR A 186 -34.97 -34.70 -41.99
C THR A 186 -35.14 -34.25 -43.45
N SER A 187 -34.25 -34.78 -44.27
CA SER A 187 -33.90 -34.57 -45.67
C SER A 187 -34.96 -34.91 -46.73
N CYS A 188 -34.85 -34.28 -47.91
CA CYS A 188 -34.49 -34.95 -49.17
C CYS A 188 -34.14 -33.91 -50.26
N ALA A 189 -33.13 -34.23 -51.06
CA ALA A 189 -32.45 -33.41 -52.06
C ALA A 189 -33.11 -33.53 -53.47
N PRO A 190 -32.41 -33.26 -54.60
CA PRO A 190 -32.04 -31.96 -55.17
C PRO A 190 -32.48 -31.83 -56.65
N ALA A 191 -32.34 -30.63 -57.24
CA ALA A 191 -32.02 -30.34 -58.66
C ALA A 191 -32.55 -28.93 -59.01
N ALA A 192 -32.04 -28.14 -59.94
CA ALA A 192 -30.79 -27.95 -60.69
C ALA A 192 -31.15 -26.85 -61.71
N SER A 193 -30.15 -26.05 -62.15
CA SER A 193 -30.19 -25.09 -63.28
C SER A 193 -31.15 -23.89 -63.13
N GLY A 194 -30.76 -22.63 -63.32
CA GLY A 194 -29.96 -22.06 -64.41
C GLY A 194 -30.76 -20.87 -65.00
N PRO A 195 -30.14 -19.89 -65.68
CA PRO A 195 -30.41 -18.47 -65.40
C PRO A 195 -31.12 -17.68 -66.52
N SER A 196 -31.45 -16.43 -66.17
CA SER A 196 -31.45 -15.21 -67.01
C SER A 196 -32.72 -14.73 -67.72
N CYS A 197 -32.84 -13.39 -67.66
CA CYS A 197 -33.71 -12.42 -68.35
C CYS A 197 -35.10 -12.16 -67.78
#